data_AF-A0A944L0P9-F1
#
_entry.id   AF-A0A944L0P9-F1
#
_cell.length_a   1.000
_cell.length_b   1.000
_cell.length_c   1.000
_cell.angle_alpha   90.00
_cell.angle_beta   90.00
_cell.angle_gamma   90.00
#
_symmetry.space_group_name_H-M   'P 1'
#
loop_
_entity.id
_entity.type
_entity.pdbx_description
1 polymer ?
#
loop_
_entity_poly.entity_id
_entity_poly.type
_entity_poly.pdbx_seq_one_letter_code
_entity_poly.pdbx_strand_id
1 'polypeptide(L)'
;MTTVRVTELVTRTPDRAGNVTVRLVNGKTIPIPAANKDLVMRRTAQQAKALPKDTGDITCGIAWIKLKEKSNKHPVAIETGFLLDKVEAIDFTWFATIKGPDYSYEYTTRGTPVYGDSWEGDYQSDKDQAEGTYTAMVDRSNIVLTNGAVCTNVGTAKDTRRLTKPKAACLKMMQANSRDGWILNSTQPVKHRNKTDPSSPAGTRAAGAQACLRKNLGDGSPASHPKEDITGWRDAEQFVATHSPGTSISRCHLIANILGGKGQIEDGGQNNLVPCWQVGMNTGTPSMRTYEKAVKDAVEAATMGPDDAVYYQVTPLYKDSDSTIPTGVTMSAAVQRADGTQSLLPITGVTNTKGTTGQLNLGN
;
A
#
# COMPACT_ATOMS: atom_id res chain seq x y z
N MET A 1 -13.99 0.70 49.44
CA MET A 1 -12.73 0.49 50.18
C MET A 1 -11.70 -0.01 49.18
N THR A 2 -10.54 0.66 49.06
CA THR A 2 -9.48 0.24 48.15
C THR A 2 -8.45 -0.56 48.93
N THR A 3 -8.32 -1.85 48.62
CA THR A 3 -7.34 -2.73 49.27
C THR A 3 -6.00 -2.58 48.54
N VAL A 4 -4.92 -2.27 49.26
CA VAL A 4 -3.58 -2.12 48.67
C VAL A 4 -2.60 -3.11 49.29
N ARG A 5 -1.72 -3.68 48.47
CA ARG A 5 -0.68 -4.62 48.93
C ARG A 5 0.56 -3.87 49.41
N VAL A 6 0.96 -4.17 50.65
CA VAL A 6 2.21 -3.67 51.26
C VAL A 6 3.34 -4.63 50.97
N THR A 7 4.45 -4.12 50.46
CA THR A 7 5.66 -4.90 50.12
C THR A 7 6.74 -4.79 51.18
N GLU A 8 6.87 -3.64 51.84
CA GLU A 8 7.97 -3.36 52.77
C GLU A 8 7.54 -2.37 53.86
N LEU A 9 8.11 -2.52 55.04
CA LEU A 9 8.08 -1.49 56.09
C LEU A 9 9.28 -0.55 55.90
N VAL A 10 9.02 0.68 55.44
CA VAL A 10 10.04 1.69 55.11
C VAL A 10 10.61 2.32 56.38
N THR A 11 9.76 2.64 57.34
CA THR A 11 10.19 3.19 58.64
C THR A 11 9.74 2.27 59.77
N ARG A 12 10.66 1.98 60.70
CA ARG A 12 10.38 1.13 61.86
C ARG A 12 9.99 1.92 63.10
N THR A 13 10.46 3.16 63.19
CA THR A 13 10.19 4.08 64.29
C THR A 13 8.96 4.93 63.93
N PRO A 14 7.93 4.99 64.80
CA PRO A 14 6.78 5.85 64.57
C PRO A 14 7.18 7.33 64.47
N ASP A 15 6.54 8.06 63.57
CA ASP A 15 6.66 9.53 63.51
C ASP A 15 5.95 10.19 64.72
N ARG A 16 5.96 11.53 64.77
CA ARG A 16 5.29 12.30 65.84
C ARG A 16 3.77 12.08 65.89
N ALA A 17 3.17 11.58 64.81
CA ALA A 17 1.76 11.25 64.73
C ALA A 17 1.47 9.77 65.06
N GLY A 18 2.48 8.99 65.45
CA GLY A 18 2.34 7.58 65.78
C GLY A 18 2.21 6.65 64.56
N ASN A 19 2.63 7.10 63.37
CA ASN A 19 2.56 6.32 62.14
C ASN A 19 3.92 5.74 61.73
N VAL A 20 3.89 4.59 61.07
CA VAL A 20 5.02 4.04 60.33
C VAL A 20 4.72 4.09 58.83
N THR A 21 5.76 4.16 58.01
CA THR A 21 5.63 4.23 56.56
C THR A 21 5.80 2.84 55.98
N VAL A 22 4.86 2.44 55.13
CA VAL A 22 4.94 1.20 54.35
C VAL A 22 5.03 1.51 52.86
N ARG A 23 5.77 0.69 52.12
CA ARG A 23 5.84 0.72 50.66
C ARG A 23 4.76 -0.19 50.12
N LEU A 24 4.03 0.30 49.13
CA LEU A 24 3.04 -0.46 48.39
C LEU A 24 3.67 -1.16 47.19
N VAL A 25 2.95 -2.12 46.61
CA VAL A 25 3.40 -2.85 45.40
C VAL A 25 3.67 -1.92 44.21
N ASN A 26 2.96 -0.80 44.11
CA ASN A 26 3.16 0.21 43.06
C ASN A 26 4.32 1.19 43.37
N GLY A 27 5.16 0.91 44.37
CA GLY A 27 6.30 1.72 44.77
C GLY A 27 5.96 2.95 45.63
N LYS A 28 4.68 3.36 45.71
CA LYS A 28 4.24 4.48 46.57
C LYS A 28 4.40 4.12 48.04
N THR A 29 4.64 5.13 48.86
CA THR A 29 4.70 4.98 50.32
C THR A 29 3.47 5.59 50.96
N ILE A 30 2.89 4.91 51.94
CA ILE A 30 1.78 5.44 52.74
C ILE A 30 2.08 5.32 54.23
N PRO A 31 1.64 6.29 55.06
CA PRO A 31 1.66 6.15 56.51
C PRO A 31 0.53 5.21 56.96
N ILE A 32 0.82 4.38 57.95
CA ILE A 32 -0.15 3.56 58.67
C ILE A 32 0.07 3.71 60.18
N PRO A 33 -0.97 3.56 61.03
CA PRO A 33 -0.78 3.57 62.48
C PRO A 33 0.22 2.50 62.91
N ALA A 34 1.17 2.86 63.77
CA ALA A 34 2.22 1.95 64.23
C ALA A 34 1.65 0.68 64.91
N ALA A 35 0.49 0.81 65.57
CA ALA A 35 -0.24 -0.32 66.17
C ALA A 35 -0.66 -1.38 65.15
N ASN A 36 -0.83 -1.01 63.88
CA ASN A 36 -1.25 -1.91 62.81
C ASN A 36 -0.06 -2.54 62.06
N LYS A 37 1.18 -2.13 62.35
CA LYS A 37 2.37 -2.57 61.58
C LYS A 37 2.51 -4.08 61.57
N ASP A 38 2.31 -4.73 62.71
CA ASP A 38 2.53 -6.17 62.83
C ASP A 38 1.42 -6.95 62.13
N LEU A 39 0.20 -6.43 62.12
CA LEU A 39 -0.92 -7.00 61.36
C LEU A 39 -0.67 -6.90 59.84
N VAL A 40 -0.28 -5.72 59.37
CA VAL A 40 0.04 -5.47 57.97
C VAL A 40 1.22 -6.33 57.52
N MET A 41 2.32 -6.34 58.27
CA MET A 41 3.52 -7.11 57.93
C MET A 41 3.31 -8.61 58.09
N ARG A 42 2.47 -9.07 59.02
CA ARG A 42 2.08 -10.49 59.12
C ARG A 42 1.27 -10.92 57.90
N ARG A 43 0.34 -10.10 57.40
CA ARG A 43 -0.37 -10.36 56.14
C ARG A 43 0.58 -10.37 54.95
N THR A 44 1.50 -9.40 54.86
CA THR A 44 2.54 -9.38 53.83
C THR A 44 3.41 -10.64 53.88
N ALA A 45 3.84 -11.06 55.08
CA ALA A 45 4.62 -12.28 55.27
C ALA A 45 3.83 -13.56 54.96
N GLN A 46 2.54 -13.61 55.28
CA GLN A 46 1.65 -14.72 54.90
C GLN A 46 1.47 -14.79 53.38
N GLN A 47 1.30 -13.64 52.72
CA GLN A 47 1.24 -13.56 51.26
C GLN A 47 2.58 -13.87 50.59
N ALA A 48 3.71 -13.62 51.25
CA ALA A 48 5.05 -13.98 50.76
C ALA A 48 5.39 -15.47 50.99
N LYS A 49 4.85 -16.07 52.07
CA LYS A 49 5.00 -17.51 52.38
C LYS A 49 4.01 -18.41 51.66
N ALA A 50 2.95 -17.84 51.09
CA ALA A 50 2.20 -18.49 50.04
C ALA A 50 3.12 -18.61 48.82
N LEU A 51 4.01 -19.62 48.85
CA LEU A 51 4.61 -20.17 47.64
C LEU A 51 3.45 -20.34 46.66
N PRO A 52 3.58 -19.85 45.41
CA PRO A 52 2.63 -20.19 44.37
C PRO A 52 2.53 -21.70 44.40
N LYS A 53 1.38 -22.22 44.85
CA LYS A 53 1.10 -23.63 44.61
C LYS A 53 1.08 -23.71 43.10
N ASP A 54 2.01 -24.47 42.55
CA ASP A 54 1.97 -24.88 41.16
C ASP A 54 0.69 -25.71 41.01
N THR A 55 -0.42 -25.03 40.70
CA THR A 55 -1.76 -25.62 40.74
C THR A 55 -2.07 -26.44 39.48
N GLY A 56 -1.05 -26.76 38.68
CA GLY A 56 -1.25 -27.27 37.33
C GLY A 56 -1.83 -26.19 36.40
N ASP A 57 -1.97 -26.54 35.12
CA ASP A 57 -2.51 -25.69 34.04
C ASP A 57 -3.98 -25.29 34.32
N ILE A 58 -4.21 -24.38 35.28
CA ILE A 58 -5.49 -23.73 35.45
C ILE A 58 -5.52 -22.56 34.47
N THR A 59 -6.28 -22.72 33.39
CA THR A 59 -6.61 -21.60 32.49
C THR A 59 -7.39 -20.56 33.30
N CYS A 60 -6.75 -19.46 33.68
CA CYS A 60 -7.36 -18.43 34.51
C CYS A 60 -8.04 -17.31 33.69
N GLY A 61 -8.08 -17.47 32.37
CA GLY A 61 -8.62 -16.50 31.43
C GLY A 61 -8.60 -16.98 29.98
N ILE A 62 -8.89 -16.04 29.07
CA ILE A 62 -8.90 -16.20 27.62
C ILE A 62 -7.95 -15.17 27.03
N ALA A 63 -6.89 -15.63 26.37
CA ALA A 63 -6.07 -14.81 25.49
C ALA A 63 -6.80 -14.50 24.18
N TRP A 64 -6.52 -13.35 23.59
CA TRP A 64 -6.97 -13.01 22.24
C TRP A 64 -5.88 -12.25 21.47
N ILE A 65 -5.89 -12.42 20.16
CA ILE A 65 -5.01 -11.70 19.23
C ILE A 65 -5.74 -11.54 17.90
N LYS A 66 -5.61 -10.37 17.28
CA LYS A 66 -6.25 -10.02 16.03
C LYS A 66 -5.27 -9.30 15.12
N LEU A 67 -5.05 -9.86 13.93
CA LEU A 67 -4.32 -9.22 12.86
C LEU A 67 -5.19 -8.16 12.18
N LYS A 68 -4.59 -7.00 11.99
CA LYS A 68 -5.16 -5.85 11.31
C LYS A 68 -4.29 -5.42 10.15
N GLU A 69 -4.97 -4.97 9.10
CA GLU A 69 -4.39 -4.20 8.01
C GLU A 69 -4.58 -2.71 8.36
N LYS A 70 -3.53 -1.88 8.22
CA LYS A 70 -3.66 -0.44 8.47
C LYS A 70 -4.55 0.25 7.44
N SER A 71 -4.99 1.46 7.78
CA SER A 71 -5.76 2.34 6.89
C SER A 71 -5.03 2.72 5.60
N ASN A 72 -3.70 2.79 5.60
CA ASN A 72 -2.87 3.02 4.41
C ASN A 72 -2.58 1.73 3.60
N LYS A 73 -3.30 0.64 3.85
CA LYS A 73 -3.22 -0.66 3.16
C LYS A 73 -1.85 -1.36 3.23
N HIS A 74 -0.96 -0.88 4.10
CA HIS A 74 0.31 -1.47 4.56
C HIS A 74 0.66 -0.81 5.91
N PRO A 75 1.24 -1.43 6.96
CA PRO A 75 1.65 -2.81 7.19
C PRO A 75 0.85 -3.56 8.29
N VAL A 76 1.42 -4.62 8.86
CA VAL A 76 0.79 -5.47 9.87
C VAL A 76 0.58 -4.71 11.19
N ALA A 77 -0.64 -4.73 11.69
CA ALA A 77 -0.95 -4.33 13.06
C ALA A 77 -1.55 -5.52 13.81
N ILE A 78 -1.37 -5.54 15.12
CA ILE A 78 -2.08 -6.47 16.00
C ILE A 78 -2.80 -5.69 17.10
N GLU A 79 -3.95 -6.20 17.49
CA GLU A 79 -4.52 -5.98 18.81
C GLU A 79 -4.44 -7.31 19.56
N THR A 80 -4.06 -7.29 20.82
CA THR A 80 -3.90 -8.48 21.64
C THR A 80 -4.23 -8.18 23.08
N GLY A 81 -4.59 -9.21 23.84
CA GLY A 81 -4.91 -9.03 25.23
C GLY A 81 -5.39 -10.30 25.89
N PHE A 82 -5.90 -10.13 27.09
CA PHE A 82 -6.52 -11.21 27.86
C PHE A 82 -7.74 -10.73 28.63
N LEU A 83 -8.60 -11.68 28.96
CA LEU A 83 -9.76 -11.55 29.85
C LEU A 83 -9.66 -12.63 30.92
N LEU A 84 -9.71 -12.28 32.20
CA LEU A 84 -9.60 -13.21 33.33
C LEU A 84 -10.99 -13.60 33.87
N ASP A 85 -11.15 -14.83 34.37
CA ASP A 85 -12.42 -15.26 34.99
C ASP A 85 -12.41 -14.97 36.50
N LYS A 86 -13.13 -13.91 36.92
CA LYS A 86 -13.43 -13.58 38.34
C LYS A 86 -12.22 -13.30 39.23
N VAL A 87 -11.06 -13.01 38.64
CA VAL A 87 -9.84 -12.65 39.37
C VAL A 87 -9.16 -11.46 38.68
N GLU A 88 -8.61 -10.57 39.50
CA GLU A 88 -7.88 -9.39 39.01
C GLU A 88 -6.39 -9.70 38.89
N ALA A 89 -5.76 -9.18 37.84
CA ALA A 89 -4.31 -9.19 37.71
C ALA A 89 -3.68 -8.00 38.47
N ILE A 90 -2.50 -8.25 39.05
CA ILE A 90 -1.65 -7.21 39.65
C ILE A 90 -0.36 -6.99 38.86
N ASP A 91 0.05 -7.97 38.05
CA ASP A 91 1.21 -7.89 37.17
C ASP A 91 1.02 -8.86 36.00
N PHE A 92 1.60 -8.54 34.85
CA PHE A 92 1.68 -9.49 33.73
C PHE A 92 2.93 -9.29 32.90
N THR A 93 3.33 -10.36 32.23
CA THR A 93 4.25 -10.35 31.10
C THR A 93 3.57 -11.03 29.91
N TRP A 94 3.52 -10.36 28.78
CA TRP A 94 2.87 -10.81 27.56
C TRP A 94 3.88 -10.96 26.43
N PHE A 95 3.81 -12.08 25.71
CA PHE A 95 4.63 -12.34 24.54
C PHE A 95 3.76 -12.85 23.39
N ALA A 96 3.85 -12.18 22.25
CA ALA A 96 3.20 -12.59 21.03
C ALA A 96 4.17 -12.50 19.85
N THR A 97 4.06 -13.41 18.89
CA THR A 97 4.82 -13.39 17.65
C THR A 97 3.91 -13.07 16.48
N ILE A 98 4.48 -12.37 15.50
CA ILE A 98 3.89 -12.15 14.18
C ILE A 98 4.87 -12.70 13.16
N LYS A 99 4.39 -13.53 12.23
CA LYS A 99 5.19 -14.11 11.14
C LYS A 99 4.49 -13.91 9.80
N GLY A 100 5.25 -13.59 8.76
CA GLY A 100 4.82 -13.43 7.38
C GLY A 100 5.91 -13.84 6.40
N PRO A 101 5.74 -13.59 5.09
CA PRO A 101 6.69 -14.03 4.04
C PRO A 101 8.14 -13.58 4.24
N ASP A 102 8.33 -12.33 4.66
CA ASP A 102 9.63 -11.69 4.89
C ASP A 102 9.66 -10.92 6.22
N TYR A 103 8.70 -11.22 7.10
CA TYR A 103 8.49 -10.51 8.34
C TYR A 103 8.42 -11.47 9.52
N SER A 104 9.16 -11.15 10.58
CA SER A 104 8.99 -11.77 11.89
C SER A 104 9.17 -10.71 12.95
N TYR A 105 8.24 -10.62 13.89
CA TYR A 105 8.31 -9.67 14.99
C TYR A 105 7.84 -10.30 16.29
N GLU A 106 8.57 -10.03 17.36
CA GLU A 106 8.24 -10.45 18.72
C GLU A 106 7.74 -9.25 19.50
N TYR A 107 6.45 -9.25 19.81
CA TYR A 107 5.81 -8.28 20.66
C TYR A 107 5.92 -8.74 22.12
N THR A 108 6.67 -7.98 22.92
CA THR A 108 6.80 -8.22 24.36
C THR A 108 6.35 -7.00 25.12
N THR A 109 5.49 -7.19 26.12
CA THR A 109 5.09 -6.11 27.03
C THR A 109 4.92 -6.61 28.46
N ARG A 110 5.07 -5.69 29.41
CA ARG A 110 4.91 -5.91 30.84
C ARG A 110 4.11 -4.78 31.42
N GLY A 111 3.27 -5.07 32.39
CA GLY A 111 2.47 -4.04 33.02
C GLY A 111 1.80 -4.49 34.29
N THR A 112 1.43 -3.49 35.10
CA THR A 112 0.55 -3.68 36.24
C THR A 112 -0.83 -3.17 35.82
N PRO A 113 -1.78 -4.05 35.45
CA PRO A 113 -3.14 -3.61 35.24
C PRO A 113 -3.62 -3.07 36.58
N VAL A 114 -4.30 -1.91 36.58
CA VAL A 114 -4.71 -1.23 37.82
C VAL A 114 -5.87 -2.00 38.46
N TYR A 115 -5.58 -3.18 39.01
CA TYR A 115 -6.58 -4.15 39.49
C TYR A 115 -7.67 -4.44 38.45
N GLY A 116 -7.24 -4.79 37.24
CA GLY A 116 -8.14 -5.12 36.13
C GLY A 116 -8.26 -6.63 35.92
N ASP A 117 -9.43 -7.07 35.46
CA ASP A 117 -9.68 -8.42 34.95
C ASP A 117 -9.27 -8.58 33.47
N SER A 118 -8.76 -7.51 32.86
CA SER A 118 -8.48 -7.45 31.44
C SER A 118 -7.30 -6.53 31.15
N TRP A 119 -6.65 -6.81 30.03
CA TRP A 119 -5.63 -5.95 29.46
C TRP A 119 -5.71 -6.02 27.94
N GLU A 120 -5.48 -4.89 27.29
CA GLU A 120 -5.41 -4.74 25.84
C GLU A 120 -4.13 -3.99 25.48
N GLY A 121 -3.46 -4.49 24.46
CA GLY A 121 -2.30 -3.87 23.85
C GLY A 121 -2.40 -3.94 22.34
N ASP A 122 -1.74 -2.99 21.71
CA ASP A 122 -1.63 -2.90 20.27
C ASP A 122 -0.17 -2.84 19.86
N TYR A 123 0.08 -3.23 18.62
CA TYR A 123 1.34 -3.00 17.95
C TYR A 123 1.12 -2.73 16.48
N GLN A 124 1.97 -1.87 15.93
CA GLN A 124 1.89 -1.44 14.56
C GLN A 124 3.28 -1.44 13.94
N SER A 125 3.47 -2.22 12.87
CA SER A 125 4.73 -2.19 12.11
C SER A 125 4.99 -0.80 11.50
N ASP A 126 6.27 -0.43 11.46
CA ASP A 126 6.82 0.79 10.87
C ASP A 126 7.18 0.61 9.39
N LYS A 127 7.48 -0.61 8.95
CA LYS A 127 7.85 -0.94 7.56
C LYS A 127 6.70 -1.52 6.77
N ASP A 128 6.67 -1.25 5.46
CA ASP A 128 5.80 -1.91 4.49
C ASP A 128 6.21 -3.38 4.34
N GLN A 129 5.37 -4.28 4.81
CA GLN A 129 5.63 -5.73 4.77
C GLN A 129 5.12 -6.34 3.46
N ALA A 130 5.75 -7.42 2.99
CA ALA A 130 5.36 -8.04 1.72
C ALA A 130 3.94 -8.60 1.76
N GLU A 131 3.35 -8.76 0.57
CA GLU A 131 2.07 -9.44 0.46
C GLU A 131 2.18 -10.91 0.86
N GLY A 132 1.25 -11.38 1.70
CA GLY A 132 1.11 -12.81 1.94
C GLY A 132 0.29 -13.15 3.18
N THR A 133 0.41 -14.41 3.58
CA THR A 133 -0.24 -14.92 4.78
C THR A 133 0.57 -14.53 6.00
N TYR A 134 -0.08 -13.84 6.93
CA TYR A 134 0.48 -13.51 8.22
C TYR A 134 -0.21 -14.33 9.30
N THR A 135 0.57 -14.72 10.30
CA THR A 135 0.10 -15.39 11.51
C THR A 135 0.57 -14.58 12.70
N ALA A 136 -0.36 -14.21 13.57
CA ALA A 136 -0.06 -13.70 14.90
C ALA A 136 -0.47 -14.75 15.94
N MET A 137 0.34 -14.94 16.97
CA MET A 137 0.11 -15.92 18.01
C MET A 137 0.57 -15.39 19.36
N VAL A 138 -0.17 -15.69 20.42
CA VAL A 138 0.30 -15.49 21.79
C VAL A 138 1.13 -16.72 22.16
N ASP A 139 2.45 -16.56 22.25
CA ASP A 139 3.38 -17.66 22.51
C ASP A 139 3.38 -18.05 23.99
N ARG A 140 3.39 -17.03 24.86
CA ARG A 140 3.45 -17.20 26.31
C ARG A 140 2.95 -15.96 27.03
N SER A 141 2.29 -16.20 28.15
CA SER A 141 1.80 -15.14 29.05
C SER A 141 2.03 -15.57 30.48
N ASN A 142 2.47 -14.65 31.33
CA ASN A 142 2.55 -14.86 32.78
C ASN A 142 1.75 -13.77 33.45
N ILE A 143 0.72 -14.14 34.21
CA ILE A 143 -0.15 -13.17 34.89
C ILE A 143 -0.14 -13.48 36.37
N VAL A 144 0.19 -12.49 37.20
CA VAL A 144 0.13 -12.59 38.65
C VAL A 144 -1.20 -12.05 39.12
N LEU A 145 -1.97 -12.89 39.81
CA LEU A 145 -3.30 -12.56 40.29
C LEU A 145 -3.27 -11.93 41.70
N THR A 146 -4.35 -11.23 42.07
CA THR A 146 -4.51 -10.64 43.42
C THR A 146 -4.46 -11.66 44.56
N ASN A 147 -4.80 -12.92 44.30
CA ASN A 147 -4.70 -14.03 45.25
C ASN A 147 -3.27 -14.62 45.38
N GLY A 148 -2.30 -14.12 44.61
CA GLY A 148 -0.91 -14.59 44.58
C GLY A 148 -0.63 -15.77 43.65
N ALA A 149 -1.66 -16.33 43.00
CA ALA A 149 -1.46 -17.35 41.97
C ALA A 149 -0.81 -16.74 40.71
N VAL A 150 -0.01 -17.56 40.01
CA VAL A 150 0.59 -17.19 38.74
C VAL A 150 -0.06 -18.04 37.66
N CYS A 151 -0.69 -17.38 36.70
CA CYS A 151 -1.18 -18.03 35.50
C CYS A 151 -0.08 -18.04 34.45
N THR A 152 0.53 -19.21 34.27
CA THR A 152 1.38 -19.49 33.14
C THR A 152 0.45 -19.96 32.02
N ASN A 153 0.28 -19.13 30.98
CA ASN A 153 -0.58 -19.37 29.81
C ASN A 153 -2.11 -19.17 30.05
N VAL A 154 -2.64 -17.97 29.77
CA VAL A 154 -4.10 -17.69 29.74
C VAL A 154 -4.80 -18.22 28.48
N GLY A 155 -4.20 -19.22 27.84
CA GLY A 155 -4.67 -19.83 26.60
C GLY A 155 -3.85 -19.40 25.38
N THR A 156 -3.89 -20.24 24.35
CA THR A 156 -3.28 -19.92 23.05
C THR A 156 -4.27 -19.15 22.20
N ALA A 157 -3.92 -17.93 21.81
CA ALA A 157 -4.64 -17.20 20.78
C ALA A 157 -3.82 -17.17 19.49
N LYS A 158 -4.48 -17.41 18.36
CA LYS A 158 -3.87 -17.36 17.04
C LYS A 158 -4.82 -16.73 16.05
N ASP A 159 -4.32 -15.78 15.27
CA ASP A 159 -5.01 -15.25 14.10
C ASP A 159 -4.14 -15.46 12.87
N THR A 160 -4.72 -15.90 11.77
CA THR A 160 -4.01 -16.13 10.51
C THR A 160 -4.82 -15.57 9.36
N ARG A 161 -4.27 -14.58 8.68
CA ARG A 161 -4.97 -13.82 7.64
C ARG A 161 -3.99 -13.45 6.54
N ARG A 162 -4.47 -13.41 5.30
CA ARG A 162 -3.71 -12.81 4.21
C ARG A 162 -3.82 -11.29 4.32
N LEU A 163 -2.70 -10.63 4.60
CA LEU A 163 -2.63 -9.18 4.68
C LEU A 163 -2.05 -8.63 3.38
N THR A 164 -2.58 -7.48 2.97
CA THR A 164 -2.53 -6.93 1.60
C THR A 164 -3.27 -7.84 0.63
N LYS A 165 -4.40 -7.36 0.12
CA LYS A 165 -5.22 -8.13 -0.83
C LYS A 165 -4.40 -8.42 -2.09
N PRO A 166 -4.54 -9.62 -2.68
CA PRO A 166 -4.02 -9.87 -4.01
C PRO A 166 -4.48 -8.77 -4.96
N LYS A 167 -3.55 -8.25 -5.75
CA LYS A 167 -3.81 -7.21 -6.74
C LYS A 167 -3.10 -7.53 -8.03
N ALA A 168 -3.62 -7.00 -9.13
CA ALA A 168 -3.04 -7.11 -10.46
C ALA A 168 -1.53 -6.82 -10.44
N ALA A 169 -0.75 -7.62 -11.18
CA ALA A 169 0.71 -7.56 -11.15
C ALA A 169 1.26 -6.16 -11.45
N CYS A 170 0.68 -5.44 -12.41
CA CYS A 170 1.10 -4.08 -12.75
C CYS A 170 0.93 -3.09 -11.58
N LEU A 171 0.00 -3.31 -10.65
CA LEU A 171 -0.18 -2.45 -9.46
C LEU A 171 0.91 -2.65 -8.40
N LYS A 172 1.81 -3.62 -8.59
CA LYS A 172 2.98 -3.86 -7.73
C LYS A 172 4.21 -3.08 -8.18
N MET A 173 4.25 -2.64 -9.45
CA MET A 173 5.42 -2.01 -10.04
C MET A 173 5.60 -0.55 -9.59
N MET A 174 4.50 0.18 -9.41
CA MET A 174 4.52 1.62 -9.16
C MET A 174 3.36 2.05 -8.26
N GLN A 175 3.56 3.16 -7.55
CA GLN A 175 2.48 3.86 -6.85
C GLN A 175 1.55 4.57 -7.83
N ALA A 176 0.30 4.77 -7.40
CA ALA A 176 -0.71 5.39 -8.22
C ALA A 176 -0.40 6.88 -8.47
N ASN A 177 -0.43 7.29 -9.75
CA ASN A 177 -0.33 8.69 -10.18
C ASN A 177 -1.48 9.08 -11.14
N SER A 178 -2.42 8.15 -11.36
CA SER A 178 -3.61 8.31 -12.20
C SER A 178 -4.78 7.66 -11.48
N ARG A 179 -5.36 8.40 -10.52
CA ARG A 179 -6.40 7.92 -9.57
C ARG A 179 -5.94 6.65 -8.84
N ASP A 180 -6.58 5.52 -9.13
CA ASP A 180 -6.32 4.24 -8.47
C ASP A 180 -5.20 3.43 -9.14
N GLY A 181 -4.76 3.86 -10.32
CA GLY A 181 -3.74 3.23 -11.15
C GLY A 181 -2.58 4.17 -11.46
N TRP A 182 -1.80 3.82 -12.47
CA TRP A 182 -0.65 4.63 -12.87
C TRP A 182 -0.47 4.71 -14.38
N ILE A 183 0.16 5.78 -14.84
CA ILE A 183 0.60 6.02 -16.22
C ILE A 183 2.07 6.43 -16.18
N LEU A 184 2.88 5.83 -17.04
CA LEU A 184 4.30 6.09 -17.20
C LEU A 184 4.60 6.35 -18.67
N ASN A 185 5.14 7.52 -18.98
CA ASN A 185 5.62 7.88 -20.31
C ASN A 185 7.15 7.86 -20.32
N SER A 186 7.72 7.45 -21.44
CA SER A 186 9.18 7.46 -21.67
C SER A 186 9.49 8.27 -22.92
N THR A 187 10.68 8.86 -22.95
CA THR A 187 11.17 9.63 -24.09
C THR A 187 12.57 9.21 -24.47
N GLN A 188 12.95 9.50 -25.70
CA GLN A 188 14.29 9.28 -26.24
C GLN A 188 14.82 10.59 -26.83
N PRO A 189 16.09 10.97 -26.59
CA PRO A 189 16.68 12.14 -27.21
C PRO A 189 16.80 11.96 -28.73
N VAL A 190 16.62 13.04 -29.47
CA VAL A 190 16.92 13.16 -30.90
C VAL A 190 17.81 14.36 -31.15
N LYS A 191 18.67 14.26 -32.16
CA LYS A 191 19.63 15.32 -32.50
C LYS A 191 18.95 16.64 -32.85
N HIS A 192 17.77 16.57 -33.47
CA HIS A 192 16.99 17.71 -33.93
C HIS A 192 15.51 17.48 -33.62
N ARG A 193 14.81 18.50 -33.12
CA ARG A 193 13.36 18.46 -32.87
C ARG A 193 12.59 18.21 -34.16
N ASN A 194 13.09 18.72 -35.28
CA ASN A 194 12.56 18.48 -36.62
C ASN A 194 13.68 17.89 -37.49
N LYS A 195 13.47 16.70 -38.04
CA LYS A 195 14.47 15.96 -38.83
C LYS A 195 14.84 16.71 -40.11
N THR A 196 13.91 17.44 -40.72
CA THR A 196 14.14 18.15 -41.98
C THR A 196 14.83 19.51 -41.80
N ASP A 197 14.96 19.99 -40.56
CA ASP A 197 15.58 21.27 -40.21
C ASP A 197 16.81 21.06 -39.30
N PRO A 198 18.02 21.03 -39.86
CA PRO A 198 19.27 20.91 -39.10
C PRO A 198 19.56 22.09 -38.16
N SER A 199 18.88 23.23 -38.35
CA SER A 199 18.99 24.38 -37.44
C SER A 199 18.11 24.23 -36.21
N SER A 200 17.15 23.29 -36.24
CA SER A 200 16.29 23.03 -35.09
C SER A 200 17.10 22.48 -33.91
N PRO A 201 16.78 22.89 -32.67
CA PRO A 201 17.51 22.44 -31.49
C PRO A 201 17.29 20.94 -31.27
N ALA A 202 18.13 20.32 -30.44
CA ALA A 202 17.89 18.98 -29.95
C ALA A 202 16.52 18.85 -29.27
N GLY A 203 15.93 17.66 -29.35
CA GLY A 203 14.58 17.39 -28.84
C GLY A 203 14.48 16.03 -28.16
N THR A 204 13.28 15.71 -27.70
CA THR A 204 12.91 14.41 -27.16
C THR A 204 11.67 13.89 -27.88
N ARG A 205 11.71 12.67 -28.39
CA ARG A 205 10.55 11.98 -28.98
C ARG A 205 9.96 11.01 -27.97
N ALA A 206 8.65 10.76 -28.04
CA ALA A 206 8.02 9.75 -27.19
C ALA A 206 8.58 8.36 -27.54
N ALA A 207 9.06 7.61 -26.55
CA ALA A 207 9.67 6.30 -26.76
C ALA A 207 8.73 5.14 -26.41
N GLY A 208 7.68 5.42 -25.64
CA GLY A 208 6.69 4.44 -25.22
C GLY A 208 5.90 4.94 -24.03
N ALA A 209 4.72 4.38 -23.85
CA ALA A 209 3.87 4.65 -22.71
C ALA A 209 3.29 3.36 -22.15
N GLN A 210 3.15 3.31 -20.84
CA GLN A 210 2.64 2.17 -20.09
C GLN A 210 1.60 2.67 -19.09
N ALA A 211 0.59 1.87 -18.83
CA ALA A 211 -0.42 2.16 -17.84
C ALA A 211 -0.90 0.90 -17.13
N CYS A 212 -1.24 1.05 -15.86
CA CYS A 212 -1.99 0.07 -15.09
C CYS A 212 -3.31 0.72 -14.69
N LEU A 213 -4.37 0.37 -15.42
CA LEU A 213 -5.65 1.05 -15.40
C LEU A 213 -6.65 0.30 -14.52
N ARG A 214 -7.34 1.02 -13.63
CA ARG A 214 -8.42 0.49 -12.78
C ARG A 214 -9.74 1.17 -13.11
N LYS A 215 -10.85 0.64 -12.56
CA LYS A 215 -12.21 1.16 -12.77
C LYS A 215 -12.31 2.69 -12.65
N ASN A 216 -11.66 3.27 -11.65
CA ASN A 216 -11.57 4.71 -11.49
C ASN A 216 -10.41 5.24 -12.34
N LEU A 217 -10.70 5.52 -13.61
CA LEU A 217 -9.74 6.10 -14.55
C LEU A 217 -9.35 7.53 -14.15
N GLY A 218 -8.11 7.90 -14.42
CA GLY A 218 -7.59 9.26 -14.22
C GLY A 218 -8.31 10.33 -15.03
N ASP A 219 -8.21 11.58 -14.58
CA ASP A 219 -8.67 12.73 -15.36
C ASP A 219 -7.65 12.97 -16.48
N GLY A 220 -7.93 12.51 -17.69
CA GLY A 220 -7.07 12.82 -18.84
C GLY A 220 -7.17 14.29 -19.26
N SER A 221 -6.25 14.75 -20.09
CA SER A 221 -6.26 16.12 -20.63
C SER A 221 -6.15 16.11 -22.15
N PRO A 222 -6.78 17.08 -22.85
CA PRO A 222 -6.69 17.18 -24.29
C PRO A 222 -5.27 17.55 -24.73
N ALA A 223 -4.94 17.24 -25.99
CA ALA A 223 -3.72 17.72 -26.62
C ALA A 223 -3.91 19.18 -27.10
N SER A 224 -3.96 20.13 -26.16
CA SER A 224 -4.45 21.49 -26.38
C SER A 224 -3.34 22.55 -26.25
N HIS A 225 -2.49 22.75 -27.26
CA HIS A 225 -1.40 23.73 -27.19
C HIS A 225 -0.95 24.26 -28.56
N PRO A 226 -0.11 25.33 -28.63
CA PRO A 226 0.44 25.83 -29.90
C PRO A 226 1.14 24.73 -30.71
N LYS A 227 1.23 24.96 -32.02
CA LYS A 227 1.62 23.96 -33.02
C LYS A 227 2.96 23.28 -32.71
N GLU A 228 3.91 23.94 -32.06
CA GLU A 228 5.34 23.56 -32.07
C GLU A 228 5.84 22.68 -30.90
N ASP A 229 4.92 22.16 -30.10
CA ASP A 229 5.24 21.67 -28.75
C ASP A 229 5.62 20.19 -28.66
N ILE A 230 5.61 19.46 -29.78
CA ILE A 230 6.09 18.07 -29.82
C ILE A 230 7.10 17.86 -30.94
N THR A 231 8.08 17.00 -30.68
CA THR A 231 9.11 16.60 -31.66
C THR A 231 8.47 16.04 -32.92
N GLY A 232 8.93 16.51 -34.08
CA GLY A 232 8.44 16.12 -35.41
C GLY A 232 7.19 16.86 -35.89
N TRP A 233 6.62 17.81 -35.13
CA TRP A 233 5.40 18.49 -35.59
C TRP A 233 5.60 19.30 -36.88
N ARG A 234 6.69 20.07 -37.00
CA ARG A 234 6.95 20.85 -38.23
C ARG A 234 7.24 19.96 -39.43
N ASP A 235 7.94 18.84 -39.21
CA ASP A 235 8.14 17.83 -40.25
C ASP A 235 6.79 17.29 -40.76
N ALA A 236 5.84 17.04 -39.85
CA ALA A 236 4.51 16.56 -40.20
C ALA A 236 3.71 17.63 -41.00
N GLU A 237 3.76 18.90 -40.58
CA GLU A 237 3.15 20.00 -41.33
C GLU A 237 3.72 20.13 -42.75
N GLN A 238 5.03 20.03 -42.89
CA GLN A 238 5.71 20.06 -44.19
C GLN A 238 5.29 18.86 -45.08
N PHE A 239 5.18 17.67 -44.50
CA PHE A 239 4.69 16.49 -45.21
C PHE A 239 3.27 16.68 -45.73
N VAL A 240 2.36 17.21 -44.90
CA VAL A 240 0.98 17.50 -45.29
C VAL A 240 0.92 18.52 -46.42
N ALA A 241 1.70 19.61 -46.31
CA ALA A 241 1.73 20.67 -47.31
C ALA A 241 2.19 20.17 -48.70
N THR A 242 3.07 19.17 -48.73
CA THR A 242 3.62 18.60 -49.97
C THR A 242 2.74 17.53 -50.61
N HIS A 243 1.90 16.83 -49.82
CA HIS A 243 1.12 15.69 -50.29
C HIS A 243 -0.41 15.93 -50.34
N SER A 244 -0.90 17.12 -49.98
CA SER A 244 -2.30 17.57 -50.04
C SER A 244 -3.34 16.47 -49.76
N PRO A 245 -3.33 15.88 -48.55
CA PRO A 245 -4.04 14.63 -48.26
C PRO A 245 -5.55 14.79 -48.08
N GLY A 246 -6.11 16.01 -48.06
CA GLY A 246 -7.54 16.23 -47.77
C GLY A 246 -7.97 15.83 -46.36
N THR A 247 -7.02 15.70 -45.42
CA THR A 247 -7.25 15.46 -43.98
C THR A 247 -6.21 16.20 -43.15
N SER A 248 -6.42 16.29 -41.84
CA SER A 248 -5.51 16.97 -40.92
C SER A 248 -4.59 16.00 -40.17
N ILE A 249 -3.47 16.52 -39.68
CA ILE A 249 -2.66 15.88 -38.65
C ILE A 249 -3.17 16.22 -37.26
N SER A 250 -2.81 15.39 -36.29
CA SER A 250 -3.16 15.52 -34.89
C SER A 250 -1.99 15.13 -34.00
N ARG A 251 -2.10 15.54 -32.73
CA ARG A 251 -1.22 15.09 -31.66
C ARG A 251 -1.88 13.88 -31.02
N CYS A 252 -1.47 12.69 -31.42
CA CYS A 252 -2.01 11.45 -30.90
C CYS A 252 -1.44 11.16 -29.52
N HIS A 253 -2.33 10.94 -28.55
CA HIS A 253 -1.96 10.32 -27.28
C HIS A 253 -1.45 8.89 -27.48
N LEU A 254 -0.42 8.48 -26.73
CA LEU A 254 -0.03 7.07 -26.61
C LEU A 254 -0.96 6.35 -25.64
N ILE A 255 -1.19 6.93 -24.46
CA ILE A 255 -2.29 6.57 -23.56
C ILE A 255 -3.37 7.63 -23.73
N ALA A 256 -4.53 7.25 -24.28
CA ALA A 256 -5.61 8.20 -24.55
C ALA A 256 -6.09 8.97 -23.32
N ASN A 257 -6.60 10.18 -23.55
CA ASN A 257 -7.23 10.99 -22.50
C ASN A 257 -8.41 10.27 -21.83
N ILE A 258 -9.19 9.47 -22.58
CA ILE A 258 -10.30 8.67 -22.03
C ILE A 258 -9.82 7.57 -21.07
N LEU A 259 -8.52 7.25 -21.06
CA LEU A 259 -7.86 6.32 -20.15
C LEU A 259 -7.05 7.03 -19.06
N GLY A 260 -7.19 8.36 -18.95
CA GLY A 260 -6.46 9.19 -17.99
C GLY A 260 -5.13 9.77 -18.51
N GLY A 261 -4.80 9.55 -19.77
CA GLY A 261 -3.59 10.08 -20.38
C GLY A 261 -3.58 11.61 -20.47
N LYS A 262 -2.40 12.18 -20.22
CA LYS A 262 -2.16 13.62 -20.25
C LYS A 262 -1.69 14.07 -21.64
N GLY A 263 -2.02 15.30 -22.03
CA GLY A 263 -1.66 15.89 -23.32
C GLY A 263 -1.32 17.37 -23.26
N GLN A 264 -1.25 17.98 -22.08
CA GLN A 264 -0.91 19.39 -21.93
C GLN A 264 0.59 19.58 -21.66
N ILE A 265 1.09 20.82 -21.75
CA ILE A 265 2.48 21.11 -21.35
C ILE A 265 2.59 21.10 -19.83
N GLU A 266 1.61 21.73 -19.18
CA GLU A 266 1.58 21.96 -17.73
C GLU A 266 1.51 20.64 -16.94
N ASP A 267 1.00 19.57 -17.55
CA ASP A 267 0.94 18.23 -16.95
C ASP A 267 2.01 17.27 -17.51
N GLY A 268 2.98 17.77 -18.27
CA GLY A 268 4.03 16.98 -18.90
C GLY A 268 3.53 16.02 -20.00
N GLY A 269 2.28 16.20 -20.44
CA GLY A 269 1.60 15.38 -21.43
C GLY A 269 2.26 15.35 -22.81
N GLN A 270 3.13 16.30 -23.14
CA GLN A 270 3.92 16.26 -24.39
C GLN A 270 4.67 14.91 -24.58
N ASN A 271 5.12 14.29 -23.49
CA ASN A 271 5.82 13.00 -23.52
C ASN A 271 4.91 11.82 -23.90
N ASN A 272 3.60 12.02 -23.86
CA ASN A 272 2.56 11.06 -24.23
C ASN A 272 2.03 11.33 -25.65
N LEU A 273 2.65 12.23 -26.42
CA LEU A 273 2.12 12.65 -27.72
C LEU A 273 3.09 12.32 -28.86
N VAL A 274 2.53 11.94 -30.01
CA VAL A 274 3.24 11.83 -31.29
C VAL A 274 2.49 12.55 -32.41
N PRO A 275 3.18 13.12 -33.41
CA PRO A 275 2.52 13.59 -34.63
C PRO A 275 1.91 12.40 -35.39
N CYS A 276 0.66 12.53 -35.79
CA CYS A 276 -0.07 11.44 -36.46
C CYS A 276 -1.15 11.96 -37.39
N TRP A 277 -1.71 11.09 -38.21
CA TRP A 277 -2.94 11.41 -38.95
C TRP A 277 -4.16 11.43 -38.03
N GLN A 278 -5.00 12.46 -38.17
CA GLN A 278 -6.30 12.50 -37.50
C GLN A 278 -7.20 11.35 -37.97
N VAL A 279 -7.22 11.07 -39.27
CA VAL A 279 -7.94 9.94 -39.88
C VAL A 279 -6.92 8.93 -40.40
N GLY A 280 -6.89 7.75 -39.79
CA GLY A 280 -5.86 6.72 -39.97
C GLY A 280 -5.40 6.22 -38.61
N MET A 281 -4.33 6.80 -38.09
CA MET A 281 -3.75 6.39 -36.81
C MET A 281 -4.60 6.81 -35.60
N ASN A 282 -5.02 8.08 -35.50
CA ASN A 282 -5.79 8.56 -34.35
C ASN A 282 -7.21 7.97 -34.31
N THR A 283 -7.95 8.15 -35.42
CA THR A 283 -9.34 7.72 -35.57
C THR A 283 -9.56 6.95 -36.86
N GLY A 284 -10.65 6.19 -36.94
CA GLY A 284 -10.94 5.26 -38.03
C GLY A 284 -11.01 3.83 -37.51
N THR A 285 -11.03 2.85 -38.42
CA THR A 285 -11.07 1.43 -38.06
C THR A 285 -10.20 0.59 -39.02
N PRO A 286 -9.22 -0.18 -38.52
CA PRO A 286 -8.65 -0.09 -37.16
C PRO A 286 -7.84 1.21 -36.97
N SER A 287 -7.87 1.76 -35.75
CA SER A 287 -7.06 2.92 -35.32
C SER A 287 -6.71 2.78 -33.84
N MET A 288 -5.92 3.70 -33.28
CA MET A 288 -5.66 3.74 -31.84
C MET A 288 -6.97 3.80 -31.05
N ARG A 289 -7.92 4.65 -31.47
CA ARG A 289 -9.24 4.76 -30.85
C ARG A 289 -10.03 3.45 -30.81
N THR A 290 -9.85 2.57 -31.80
CA THR A 290 -10.49 1.24 -31.81
C THR A 290 -10.05 0.42 -30.60
N TYR A 291 -8.74 0.36 -30.35
CA TYR A 291 -8.18 -0.46 -29.27
C TYR A 291 -8.29 0.22 -27.90
N GLU A 292 -8.17 1.55 -27.84
CA GLU A 292 -8.39 2.32 -26.61
C GLU A 292 -9.82 2.15 -26.09
N LYS A 293 -10.81 2.07 -27.00
CA LYS A 293 -12.17 1.73 -26.62
C LYS A 293 -12.25 0.32 -26.01
N ALA A 294 -11.61 -0.68 -26.62
CA ALA A 294 -11.60 -2.04 -26.08
C ALA A 294 -10.93 -2.10 -24.69
N VAL A 295 -9.87 -1.33 -24.47
CA VAL A 295 -9.23 -1.19 -23.14
C VAL A 295 -10.18 -0.53 -22.15
N LYS A 296 -10.84 0.57 -22.54
CA LYS A 296 -11.82 1.26 -21.69
C LYS A 296 -12.97 0.33 -21.30
N ASP A 297 -13.54 -0.38 -22.28
CA ASP A 297 -14.63 -1.33 -22.07
C ASP A 297 -14.19 -2.47 -21.12
N ALA A 298 -12.94 -2.94 -21.24
CA ALA A 298 -12.38 -3.94 -20.32
C ALA A 298 -12.19 -3.40 -18.89
N VAL A 299 -11.75 -2.15 -18.73
CA VAL A 299 -11.62 -1.49 -17.42
C VAL A 299 -12.99 -1.29 -16.76
N GLU A 300 -14.00 -0.88 -17.53
CA GLU A 300 -15.35 -0.60 -17.07
C GLU A 300 -16.22 -1.86 -16.90
N ALA A 301 -15.73 -3.02 -17.33
CA ALA A 301 -16.48 -4.26 -17.27
C ALA A 301 -16.97 -4.57 -15.84
N ALA A 302 -18.21 -5.03 -15.73
CA ALA A 302 -18.81 -5.37 -14.44
C ALA A 302 -18.00 -6.43 -13.67
N THR A 303 -17.32 -7.32 -14.41
CA THR A 303 -16.48 -8.39 -13.86
C THR A 303 -15.17 -7.90 -13.27
N MET A 304 -14.75 -6.65 -13.48
CA MET A 304 -13.53 -6.10 -12.89
C MET A 304 -13.70 -5.91 -11.38
N GLY A 305 -12.94 -6.68 -10.59
CA GLY A 305 -12.85 -6.52 -9.15
C GLY A 305 -12.13 -5.21 -8.78
N PRO A 306 -12.20 -4.81 -7.50
CA PRO A 306 -11.49 -3.62 -7.04
C PRO A 306 -9.99 -3.75 -7.28
N ASP A 307 -9.39 -4.92 -7.06
CA ASP A 307 -7.93 -5.12 -7.14
C ASP A 307 -7.44 -5.67 -8.49
N ASP A 308 -8.35 -5.74 -9.48
CA ASP A 308 -8.01 -6.05 -10.87
C ASP A 308 -7.55 -4.78 -11.61
N ALA A 309 -6.77 -4.94 -12.68
CA ALA A 309 -6.36 -3.84 -13.53
C ALA A 309 -6.19 -4.28 -14.99
N VAL A 310 -6.15 -3.32 -15.92
CA VAL A 310 -5.70 -3.55 -17.29
C VAL A 310 -4.30 -2.99 -17.42
N TYR A 311 -3.34 -3.86 -17.70
CA TYR A 311 -1.99 -3.45 -18.08
C TYR A 311 -1.99 -3.12 -19.57
N TYR A 312 -1.66 -1.88 -19.93
CA TYR A 312 -1.72 -1.37 -21.29
C TYR A 312 -0.40 -0.72 -21.67
N GLN A 313 0.11 -1.01 -22.87
CA GLN A 313 1.36 -0.47 -23.37
C GLN A 313 1.20 -0.02 -24.81
N VAL A 314 1.85 1.09 -25.15
CA VAL A 314 1.94 1.62 -26.51
C VAL A 314 3.38 2.01 -26.80
N THR A 315 3.94 1.44 -27.88
CA THR A 315 5.33 1.68 -28.30
C THR A 315 5.35 2.23 -29.72
N PRO A 316 5.73 3.50 -29.90
CA PRO A 316 5.98 4.08 -31.22
C PRO A 316 7.08 3.33 -31.98
N LEU A 317 6.86 3.11 -33.27
CA LEU A 317 7.82 2.50 -34.19
C LEU A 317 8.50 3.60 -35.01
N TYR A 318 9.80 3.80 -34.80
CA TYR A 318 10.60 4.74 -35.57
C TYR A 318 11.42 4.03 -36.63
N LYS A 319 11.68 4.69 -37.76
CA LYS A 319 12.47 4.12 -38.85
C LYS A 319 13.96 3.99 -38.48
N ASP A 320 14.49 5.00 -37.81
CA ASP A 320 15.88 5.08 -37.38
C ASP A 320 16.05 5.93 -36.10
N SER A 321 17.29 6.13 -35.66
CA SER A 321 17.60 6.94 -34.47
C SER A 321 17.31 8.43 -34.64
N ASP A 322 17.22 8.90 -35.88
CA ASP A 322 17.04 10.32 -36.22
C ASP A 322 15.58 10.65 -36.55
N SER A 323 14.70 9.64 -36.70
CA SER A 323 13.27 9.82 -36.89
C SER A 323 12.64 10.66 -35.76
N THR A 324 11.83 11.62 -36.12
CA THR A 324 11.07 12.44 -35.16
C THR A 324 9.60 12.04 -35.11
N ILE A 325 9.10 11.44 -36.20
CA ILE A 325 7.72 10.96 -36.33
C ILE A 325 7.73 9.42 -36.47
N PRO A 326 6.90 8.69 -35.72
CA PRO A 326 6.85 7.24 -35.86
C PRO A 326 6.11 6.82 -37.13
N THR A 327 6.51 5.70 -37.72
CA THR A 327 5.82 5.05 -38.85
C THR A 327 4.54 4.33 -38.43
N GLY A 328 4.33 4.16 -37.12
CA GLY A 328 3.16 3.54 -36.49
C GLY A 328 3.38 3.33 -35.01
N VAL A 329 2.47 2.60 -34.36
CA VAL A 329 2.62 2.13 -32.97
C VAL A 329 2.33 0.65 -32.89
N THR A 330 2.96 -0.01 -31.92
CA THR A 330 2.49 -1.30 -31.41
C THR A 330 1.78 -1.08 -30.09
N MET A 331 0.70 -1.82 -29.88
CA MET A 331 -0.14 -1.68 -28.71
C MET A 331 -0.39 -3.08 -28.14
N SER A 332 -0.39 -3.21 -26.81
CA SER A 332 -0.71 -4.46 -26.13
C SER A 332 -1.46 -4.17 -24.86
N ALA A 333 -2.50 -4.96 -24.57
CA ALA A 333 -3.21 -4.86 -23.30
C ALA A 333 -3.54 -6.24 -22.74
N ALA A 334 -3.57 -6.31 -21.42
CA ALA A 334 -3.98 -7.51 -20.71
C ALA A 334 -4.80 -7.16 -19.46
N VAL A 335 -5.94 -7.83 -19.30
CA VAL A 335 -6.68 -7.80 -18.03
C VAL A 335 -5.90 -8.67 -17.06
N GLN A 336 -5.42 -8.08 -15.97
CA GLN A 336 -4.72 -8.75 -14.89
C GLN A 336 -5.62 -8.80 -13.66
N ARG A 337 -5.88 -10.00 -13.20
CA ARG A 337 -6.74 -10.25 -12.05
C ARG A 337 -5.94 -10.29 -10.76
N ALA A 338 -6.62 -9.99 -9.66
CA ALA A 338 -6.08 -10.13 -8.30
C ALA A 338 -5.54 -11.54 -8.03
N ASP A 339 -6.18 -12.58 -8.56
CA ASP A 339 -5.77 -13.98 -8.39
C ASP A 339 -4.52 -14.38 -9.21
N GLY A 340 -3.96 -13.45 -9.99
CA GLY A 340 -2.79 -13.66 -10.82
C GLY A 340 -3.11 -14.14 -12.24
N THR A 341 -4.38 -14.41 -12.57
CA THR A 341 -4.76 -14.74 -13.95
C THR A 341 -4.67 -13.52 -14.86
N GLN A 342 -4.37 -13.77 -16.14
CA GLN A 342 -4.24 -12.73 -17.16
C GLN A 342 -4.91 -13.15 -18.46
N SER A 343 -5.63 -12.24 -19.11
CA SER A 343 -6.17 -12.42 -20.46
C SER A 343 -5.75 -11.27 -21.39
N LEU A 344 -5.25 -11.62 -22.58
CA LEU A 344 -4.83 -10.64 -23.58
C LEU A 344 -6.04 -10.07 -24.32
N LEU A 345 -6.03 -8.76 -24.56
CA LEU A 345 -6.97 -8.14 -25.50
C LEU A 345 -6.41 -8.25 -26.93
N PRO A 346 -7.25 -8.49 -27.95
CA PRO A 346 -6.82 -8.61 -29.34
C PRO A 346 -6.45 -7.23 -29.89
N ILE A 347 -5.20 -6.82 -29.68
CA ILE A 347 -4.65 -5.53 -30.09
C ILE A 347 -3.46 -5.78 -31.01
N THR A 348 -3.38 -5.02 -32.12
CA THR A 348 -2.31 -5.11 -33.11
C THR A 348 -1.65 -3.76 -33.33
N GLY A 349 -0.63 -3.71 -34.19
CA GLY A 349 -0.03 -2.44 -34.61
C GLY A 349 -0.96 -1.57 -35.45
N VAL A 350 -0.77 -0.26 -35.36
CA VAL A 350 -1.47 0.77 -36.14
C VAL A 350 -0.44 1.58 -36.90
N THR A 351 -0.54 1.61 -38.23
CA THR A 351 0.37 2.40 -39.07
C THR A 351 0.02 3.89 -39.02
N ASN A 352 1.03 4.75 -39.10
CA ASN A 352 0.87 6.20 -39.17
C ASN A 352 0.58 6.68 -40.61
N THR A 353 -0.38 6.02 -41.26
CA THR A 353 -0.77 6.25 -42.66
C THR A 353 -2.12 6.96 -42.73
N LYS A 354 -2.39 7.63 -43.85
CA LYS A 354 -3.68 8.25 -44.11
C LYS A 354 -4.71 7.14 -44.39
N GLY A 355 -5.46 6.75 -43.37
CA GLY A 355 -6.35 5.59 -43.46
C GLY A 355 -5.60 4.25 -43.59
N THR A 356 -6.30 3.24 -44.08
CA THR A 356 -5.82 1.83 -44.15
C THR A 356 -5.08 1.48 -45.45
N THR A 357 -4.82 2.45 -46.32
CA THR A 357 -4.24 2.20 -47.66
C THR A 357 -2.74 1.91 -47.65
N GLY A 358 -2.06 2.12 -46.52
CA GLY A 358 -0.59 2.04 -46.43
C GLY A 358 0.14 3.22 -47.10
N GLN A 359 -0.59 4.15 -47.73
CA GLN A 359 -0.03 5.31 -48.41
C GLN A 359 0.10 6.50 -47.45
N LEU A 360 0.98 7.44 -47.78
CA LEU A 360 1.20 8.68 -47.03
C LEU A 360 1.52 8.41 -45.55
N ASN A 361 2.53 7.59 -45.28
CA ASN A 361 3.01 7.41 -43.91
C ASN A 361 3.73 8.68 -43.44
N LEU A 362 3.35 9.24 -42.29
CA LEU A 362 3.98 10.45 -41.72
C LEU A 362 5.36 10.17 -41.12
N GLY A 363 5.68 8.91 -40.81
CA GLY A 363 6.96 8.54 -40.22
C GLY A 363 8.13 8.84 -41.16
N ASN A 364 9.22 9.38 -40.62
CA ASN A 364 10.37 9.89 -41.37
C ASN A 364 11.68 9.19 -41.09
#